data_AF-A0AAV4GD36-F1
#
_entry.id   AF-A0AAV4GD36-F1
#
_cell.length_a   1.000
_cell.length_b   1.000
_cell.length_c   1.000
_cell.angle_alpha   90.00
_cell.angle_beta   90.00
_cell.angle_gamma   90.00
#
_symmetry.space_group_name_H-M   'P 1'
#
loop_
_entity.id
_entity.type
_entity.pdbx_description
1 polymer ?
#
loop_
_entity_poly.entity_id
_entity_poly.type
_entity_poly.pdbx_seq_one_letter_code
_entity_poly.pdbx_strand_id
1 'polypeptide(L)'
;MSEANVRCSVIGLSAEVRVCKYLCQQTGGSYNVILDEAHFKDLLGLQVTPPPASANTESSLIKMGFPHHSLASVDDDKEKPSMCMCHLDSQNSQGFSTSGYFCPQCKSKYCELPVECKACGLTLVSAPHLARSYHHLFPPDRYREMLTSDILSDGPVCCYACHTEILDPHVYVCDKCEQKFCLDCDLFTHETLHSCPGCASFRNLQNVQATASVT
;
A
#
# COMPACT_ATOMS: atom_id res chain seq x y z
N MET A 1 21.08 -10.69 -16.38
CA MET A 1 19.80 -10.47 -15.66
C MET A 1 19.73 -11.33 -14.42
N SER A 2 19.93 -12.66 -14.51
CA SER A 2 20.09 -13.54 -13.35
C SER A 2 21.26 -13.12 -12.44
N GLU A 3 22.43 -12.84 -13.02
CA GLU A 3 23.62 -12.36 -12.28
C GLU A 3 23.43 -10.98 -11.62
N ALA A 4 22.48 -10.17 -12.13
CA ALA A 4 22.19 -8.84 -11.62
C ALA A 4 21.00 -8.83 -10.62
N ASN A 5 20.50 -10.01 -10.22
CA ASN A 5 19.35 -10.18 -9.34
C ASN A 5 18.07 -9.43 -9.81
N VAL A 6 17.86 -9.40 -11.13
CA VAL A 6 16.68 -8.77 -11.74
C VAL A 6 15.63 -9.83 -12.04
N ARG A 7 14.43 -9.65 -11.47
CA ARG A 7 13.25 -10.48 -11.76
C ARG A 7 12.49 -9.94 -12.97
N CYS A 8 12.17 -10.80 -13.93
CA CYS A 8 11.43 -10.40 -15.13
C CYS A 8 10.12 -11.18 -15.26
N SER A 9 8.98 -10.48 -15.17
CA SER A 9 7.66 -11.02 -15.46
C SER A 9 7.17 -10.52 -16.81
N VAL A 10 6.58 -11.40 -17.62
CA VAL A 10 6.10 -11.07 -18.98
C VAL A 10 4.66 -11.54 -19.16
N ILE A 11 3.83 -10.65 -19.71
CA ILE A 11 2.46 -10.97 -20.11
C ILE A 11 2.43 -11.03 -21.64
N GLY A 12 2.16 -12.21 -22.19
CA GLY A 12 2.08 -12.48 -23.62
C GLY A 12 0.68 -12.21 -24.17
N LEU A 13 0.61 -11.64 -25.38
CA LEU A 13 -0.63 -11.47 -26.12
C LEU A 13 -0.87 -12.68 -27.02
N SER A 14 -2.01 -13.34 -26.86
CA SER A 14 -2.55 -14.44 -27.69
C SER A 14 -1.76 -15.75 -27.74
N ALA A 15 -0.43 -15.72 -27.69
CA ALA A 15 0.41 -16.92 -27.85
C ALA A 15 1.58 -16.94 -26.87
N GLU A 16 2.03 -18.16 -26.56
CA GLU A 16 3.23 -18.40 -25.75
C GLU A 16 4.50 -18.27 -26.60
N VAL A 17 5.43 -17.42 -26.16
CA VAL A 17 6.78 -17.31 -26.74
C VAL A 17 7.75 -18.06 -25.85
N ARG A 18 8.33 -19.16 -26.38
CA ARG A 18 9.22 -20.06 -25.63
C ARG A 18 10.41 -19.33 -24.98
N VAL A 19 11.00 -18.35 -25.68
CA VAL A 19 12.12 -17.55 -25.18
C VAL A 19 11.72 -16.71 -23.97
N CYS A 20 10.56 -16.05 -24.01
CA CYS A 20 10.06 -15.26 -22.88
C CYS A 20 9.74 -16.14 -21.67
N LYS A 21 9.15 -17.31 -21.90
CA LYS A 21 8.90 -18.27 -20.82
C LYS A 21 10.19 -18.76 -20.16
N TYR A 22 11.20 -19.08 -20.97
CA TYR A 22 12.51 -19.46 -20.45
C TYR A 22 13.14 -18.32 -19.63
N LEU A 23 13.05 -17.07 -20.11
CA LEU A 23 13.54 -15.90 -19.40
C LEU A 23 12.86 -15.69 -18.03
N CYS A 24 11.53 -15.80 -17.96
CA CYS A 24 10.80 -15.70 -16.70
C CYS A 24 11.17 -16.83 -15.74
N GLN A 25 11.32 -18.06 -16.24
CA GLN A 25 11.75 -19.21 -15.43
C GLN A 25 13.15 -19.04 -14.84
N GLN A 26 14.10 -18.52 -15.63
CA GLN A 26 15.47 -18.29 -15.17
C GLN A 26 15.60 -17.12 -14.18
N THR A 27 14.70 -16.12 -14.26
CA THR A 27 14.74 -14.93 -13.40
C THR A 27 13.80 -15.01 -12.19
N GLY A 28 13.06 -16.13 -12.03
CA GLY A 28 12.07 -16.30 -10.96
C GLY A 28 10.83 -15.41 -11.11
N GLY A 29 10.57 -14.90 -12.31
CA GLY A 29 9.37 -14.13 -12.64
C GLY A 29 8.20 -15.00 -13.11
N SER A 30 7.07 -14.36 -13.44
CA SER A 30 5.89 -15.06 -13.96
C SER A 30 5.70 -14.82 -15.46
N TYR A 31 5.22 -15.84 -16.17
CA TYR A 31 4.84 -15.75 -17.58
C TYR A 31 3.38 -16.16 -17.73
N ASN A 32 2.53 -15.27 -18.25
CA ASN A 32 1.11 -15.54 -18.46
C ASN A 32 0.68 -15.09 -19.86
N VAL A 33 -0.31 -15.76 -20.46
CA VAL A 33 -0.86 -15.42 -21.78
C VAL A 33 -2.30 -14.93 -21.61
N ILE A 34 -2.61 -13.80 -22.23
CA ILE A 34 -3.92 -13.18 -22.17
C ILE A 34 -4.92 -14.02 -22.97
N LEU A 35 -6.09 -14.28 -22.37
CA LEU A 35 -7.20 -15.01 -22.98
C LEU A 35 -8.30 -14.05 -23.42
N ASP A 36 -8.72 -13.17 -22.50
CA ASP A 36 -9.74 -12.15 -22.69
C ASP A 36 -9.40 -10.87 -21.90
N GLU A 37 -10.26 -9.84 -22.00
CA GLU A 37 -10.05 -8.56 -21.33
C GLU A 37 -10.11 -8.67 -19.80
N ALA A 38 -10.99 -9.53 -19.28
CA ALA A 38 -11.11 -9.76 -17.84
C ALA A 38 -9.83 -10.40 -17.28
N HIS A 39 -9.35 -11.48 -17.91
CA HIS A 39 -8.09 -12.11 -17.53
C HIS A 39 -6.91 -11.15 -17.64
N PHE A 40 -6.87 -10.26 -18.63
CA PHE A 40 -5.82 -9.24 -18.70
C PHE A 40 -5.82 -8.30 -17.49
N LYS A 41 -6.99 -7.82 -17.06
CA LYS A 41 -7.12 -6.98 -15.86
C LYS A 41 -6.67 -7.74 -14.61
N ASP A 42 -7.02 -9.01 -14.49
CA ASP A 42 -6.59 -9.86 -13.37
C ASP A 42 -5.06 -10.04 -13.35
N LEU A 43 -4.45 -10.30 -14.52
CA LEU A 43 -3.00 -10.44 -14.67
C LEU A 43 -2.25 -9.15 -14.33
N LEU A 44 -2.81 -7.99 -14.69
CA LEU A 44 -2.27 -6.69 -14.29
C LEU A 44 -2.42 -6.48 -12.78
N GLY A 45 -3.58 -6.80 -12.20
CA GLY A 45 -3.84 -6.71 -10.77
C GLY A 45 -2.85 -7.52 -9.95
N LEU A 46 -2.47 -8.71 -10.43
CA LEU A 46 -1.45 -9.55 -9.78
C LEU A 46 -0.07 -8.89 -9.71
N GLN A 47 0.27 -7.98 -10.63
CA GLN A 47 1.54 -7.25 -10.62
C GLN A 47 1.49 -5.97 -9.79
N VAL A 48 0.32 -5.51 -9.36
CA VAL A 48 0.18 -4.34 -8.47
C VAL A 48 0.66 -4.68 -7.07
N THR A 49 0.31 -5.86 -6.57
CA THR A 49 0.76 -6.34 -5.27
C THR A 49 2.26 -6.66 -5.35
N PRO A 50 3.10 -6.06 -4.48
CA PRO A 50 4.53 -6.32 -4.52
C PRO A 50 4.78 -7.82 -4.30
N PRO A 51 5.45 -8.51 -5.23
CA PRO A 51 5.67 -9.93 -5.10
C PRO A 51 6.66 -10.21 -3.95
N PRO A 52 6.58 -11.39 -3.31
CA PRO A 52 7.52 -11.75 -2.26
C PRO A 52 8.95 -11.71 -2.80
N ALA A 53 9.85 -11.11 -2.00
CA ALA A 53 11.26 -11.04 -2.34
C ALA A 53 11.87 -12.45 -2.40
N SER A 54 12.77 -12.68 -3.34
CA SER A 54 13.60 -13.89 -3.33
C SER A 54 14.52 -13.87 -2.10
N ALA A 55 14.82 -15.05 -1.54
CA ALA A 55 15.72 -15.17 -0.38
C ALA A 55 17.14 -14.62 -0.64
N ASN A 56 17.51 -14.45 -1.91
CA ASN A 56 18.80 -13.90 -2.34
C ASN A 56 18.84 -12.35 -2.41
N THR A 57 17.77 -11.65 -2.02
CA THR A 57 17.76 -10.18 -2.03
C THR A 57 18.38 -9.64 -0.76
N GLU A 58 19.45 -8.86 -0.89
CA GLU A 58 20.09 -8.18 0.25
C GLU A 58 19.15 -7.10 0.82
N SER A 59 18.86 -7.19 2.12
CA SER A 59 18.13 -6.14 2.83
C SER A 59 19.10 -5.01 3.16
N SER A 60 19.08 -3.93 2.37
CA SER A 60 19.85 -2.72 2.64
C SER A 60 18.99 -1.69 3.36
N LEU A 61 19.52 -1.13 4.45
CA LEU A 61 18.85 -0.04 5.16
C LEU A 61 19.08 1.28 4.43
N ILE A 62 18.03 1.81 3.82
CA ILE A 62 18.07 3.09 3.12
C ILE A 62 17.71 4.20 4.10
N LYS A 63 18.54 5.26 4.14
CA LYS A 63 18.21 6.48 4.90
C LYS A 63 17.06 7.22 4.19
N MET A 64 15.98 7.46 4.91
CA MET A 64 14.85 8.26 4.43
C MET A 64 14.75 9.58 5.19
N GLY A 65 14.30 10.64 4.49
CA GLY A 65 14.02 11.94 5.08
C GLY A 65 12.52 12.20 5.15
N PHE A 66 12.04 12.62 6.32
CA PHE A 66 10.66 13.09 6.54
C PHE A 66 10.62 14.62 6.61
N PRO A 67 10.47 15.31 5.47
CA PRO A 67 10.40 16.77 5.45
C PRO A 67 9.08 17.26 6.07
N HIS A 68 9.14 18.37 6.81
CA HIS A 68 7.95 19.11 7.21
C HIS A 68 7.50 20.03 6.08
N HIS A 69 6.18 20.18 5.93
CA HIS A 69 5.60 21.18 5.06
C HIS A 69 5.66 22.53 5.77
N SER A 70 6.57 23.42 5.34
CA SER A 70 6.60 24.78 5.87
C SER A 70 5.54 25.59 5.14
N LEU A 71 4.45 25.89 5.84
CA LEU A 71 3.50 26.90 5.43
C LEU A 71 4.11 28.27 5.75
N ALA A 72 3.91 29.23 4.86
CA ALA A 72 4.17 30.65 5.08
C ALA A 72 3.65 31.04 6.47
N SER A 73 4.55 31.28 7.43
CA SER A 73 4.18 31.61 8.79
C SER A 73 3.80 33.09 8.83
N VAL A 74 2.59 33.34 9.29
CA VAL A 74 1.92 34.66 9.40
C VAL A 74 2.64 35.70 10.29
N ASP A 75 3.80 35.40 10.86
CA ASP A 75 4.43 36.17 11.95
C ASP A 75 5.84 36.72 11.65
N ASP A 76 6.35 36.63 10.42
CA ASP A 76 7.65 37.24 10.09
C ASP A 76 7.60 37.96 8.73
N ASP A 77 7.68 39.29 8.76
CA ASP A 77 7.68 40.25 7.63
C ASP A 77 8.84 40.07 6.61
N LYS A 78 9.42 38.86 6.51
CA LYS A 78 10.58 38.53 5.67
C LYS A 78 10.46 37.17 4.99
N GLU A 79 9.30 36.88 4.41
CA GLU A 79 9.14 35.68 3.58
C GLU A 79 9.90 35.82 2.26
N LYS A 80 11.12 35.27 2.22
CA LYS A 80 11.93 35.25 1.01
C LYS A 80 11.42 34.15 0.08
N PRO A 81 10.96 34.47 -1.15
CA PRO A 81 10.61 33.44 -2.12
C PRO A 81 11.84 32.57 -2.37
N SER A 82 11.63 31.25 -2.35
CA SER A 82 12.71 30.26 -2.54
C SER A 82 12.38 29.38 -3.74
N MET A 83 13.41 29.11 -4.53
CA MET A 83 13.31 28.29 -5.73
C MET A 83 13.31 26.80 -5.35
N CYS A 84 12.38 26.05 -5.93
CA CYS A 84 12.25 24.62 -5.83
C CYS A 84 13.34 23.93 -6.66
N MET A 85 14.00 22.92 -6.08
CA MET A 85 15.02 22.14 -6.75
C MET A 85 14.45 21.21 -7.83
N CYS A 86 13.15 20.87 -7.78
CA CYS A 86 12.50 20.08 -8.85
C CYS A 86 12.45 20.82 -10.19
N HIS A 87 12.40 22.15 -10.13
CA HIS A 87 12.12 23.00 -11.29
C HIS A 87 13.30 23.90 -11.66
N LEU A 88 14.47 23.66 -11.07
CA LEU A 88 15.67 24.47 -11.32
C LEU A 88 16.05 24.48 -12.82
N ASP A 89 15.87 23.35 -13.51
CA ASP A 89 16.17 23.19 -14.94
C ASP A 89 14.96 23.50 -15.85
N SER A 90 13.79 23.74 -15.27
CA SER A 90 12.58 24.06 -16.03
C SER A 90 12.58 25.55 -16.37
N GLN A 91 12.50 25.90 -17.66
CA GLN A 91 12.38 27.29 -18.10
C GLN A 91 11.07 27.98 -17.66
N ASN A 92 10.20 27.27 -16.94
CA ASN A 92 8.95 27.78 -16.38
C ASN A 92 9.14 28.30 -14.95
N SER A 93 8.55 29.45 -14.65
CA SER A 93 8.56 30.11 -13.33
C SER A 93 7.80 29.37 -12.22
N GLN A 94 7.34 28.14 -12.47
CA GLN A 94 6.61 27.28 -11.51
C GLN A 94 7.48 26.78 -10.33
N GLY A 95 8.78 27.10 -10.32
CA GLY A 95 9.70 26.77 -9.23
C GLY A 95 9.70 27.77 -8.07
N PHE A 96 9.13 28.96 -8.22
CA PHE A 96 9.14 29.97 -7.17
C PHE A 96 7.87 29.92 -6.33
N SER A 97 8.03 29.57 -5.05
CA SER A 97 6.95 29.67 -4.08
C SER A 97 7.49 30.12 -2.73
N THR A 98 6.61 30.39 -1.77
CA THR A 98 6.97 30.61 -0.36
C THR A 98 6.85 29.32 0.44
N SER A 99 5.87 28.47 0.13
CA SER A 99 5.65 27.18 0.78
C SER A 99 6.30 26.00 0.05
N GLY A 100 6.61 24.95 0.80
CA GLY A 100 7.10 23.68 0.25
C GLY A 100 7.67 22.74 1.33
N TYR A 101 8.19 21.62 0.87
CA TYR A 101 8.87 20.63 1.68
C TYR A 101 10.37 20.91 1.73
N PHE A 102 10.94 20.91 2.93
CA PHE A 102 12.37 21.18 3.12
C PHE A 102 13.11 19.92 3.51
N CYS A 103 14.16 19.58 2.76
CA CYS A 103 15.01 18.44 3.06
C CYS A 103 15.64 18.59 4.46
N PRO A 104 15.55 17.60 5.36
CA PRO A 104 16.07 17.71 6.72
C PRO A 104 17.61 17.81 6.78
N GLN A 105 18.31 17.27 5.77
CA GLN A 105 19.78 17.27 5.74
C GLN A 105 20.40 18.53 5.10
N CYS A 106 19.95 18.93 3.92
CA CYS A 106 20.53 20.05 3.17
C CYS A 106 19.64 21.31 3.10
N LYS A 107 18.42 21.25 3.63
CA LYS A 107 17.41 22.34 3.60
C LYS A 107 17.00 22.81 2.20
N SER A 108 17.29 22.03 1.16
CA SER A 108 16.76 22.29 -0.18
C SER A 108 15.24 22.12 -0.23
N LYS A 109 14.59 22.92 -1.05
CA LYS A 109 13.13 23.00 -1.17
C LYS A 109 12.60 22.14 -2.32
N TYR A 110 11.49 21.45 -2.06
CA TYR A 110 10.75 20.60 -2.98
C TYR A 110 9.25 20.95 -2.93
N CYS A 111 8.57 20.91 -4.07
CA CYS A 111 7.13 21.20 -4.16
C CYS A 111 6.27 19.96 -3.89
N GLU A 112 6.76 18.78 -4.24
CA GLU A 112 6.04 17.52 -4.17
C GLU A 112 6.91 16.42 -3.55
N LEU A 113 6.24 15.40 -3.02
CA LEU A 113 6.85 14.19 -2.46
C LEU A 113 6.08 12.98 -2.99
N PRO A 114 6.73 11.81 -3.17
CA PRO A 114 8.10 11.48 -2.82
C PRO A 114 9.14 11.89 -3.89
N VAL A 115 10.30 12.38 -3.47
CA VAL A 115 11.38 12.83 -4.40
C VAL A 115 12.76 12.52 -3.79
N GLU A 116 13.72 12.11 -4.62
CA GLU A 116 15.13 12.04 -4.23
C GLU A 116 15.78 13.42 -4.28
N CYS A 117 16.38 13.84 -3.16
CA CYS A 117 16.95 15.17 -3.04
C CYS A 117 18.20 15.34 -3.92
N LYS A 118 18.13 16.16 -4.98
CA LYS A 118 19.24 16.43 -5.91
C LYS A 118 20.51 16.99 -5.26
N ALA A 119 20.39 17.65 -4.11
CA ALA A 119 21.54 18.23 -3.40
C ALA A 119 22.29 17.23 -2.50
N CYS A 120 21.64 16.18 -1.97
CA CYS A 120 22.28 15.27 -0.99
C CYS A 120 21.98 13.78 -1.20
N GLY A 121 21.17 13.40 -2.19
CA GLY A 121 20.79 12.02 -2.49
C GLY A 121 19.80 11.39 -1.51
N LEU A 122 19.28 12.14 -0.53
CA LEU A 122 18.34 11.59 0.46
C LEU A 122 16.94 11.43 -0.15
N THR A 123 16.35 10.24 -0.05
CA THR A 123 14.97 9.98 -0.46
C THR A 123 14.00 10.66 0.51
N LEU A 124 13.25 11.64 0.01
CA LEU A 124 12.26 12.38 0.77
C LEU A 124 10.88 11.74 0.58
N VAL A 125 10.28 11.31 1.69
CA VAL A 125 8.97 10.65 1.70
C VAL A 125 8.14 11.21 2.83
N SER A 126 6.82 11.30 2.67
CA SER A 126 5.93 11.64 3.77
C SER A 126 5.63 10.37 4.60
N ALA A 127 5.53 10.51 5.92
CA ALA A 127 5.12 9.38 6.77
C ALA A 127 3.79 8.73 6.33
N PRO A 128 2.76 9.50 5.88
CA PRO A 128 1.53 8.93 5.32
C PRO A 128 1.72 8.06 4.07
N HIS A 129 2.70 8.35 3.21
CA HIS A 129 2.96 7.53 2.01
C HIS A 129 3.49 6.15 2.39
N LEU A 130 4.44 6.09 3.35
CA LEU A 130 4.88 4.81 3.90
C LEU A 130 3.74 4.11 4.64
N ALA A 131 2.97 4.87 5.42
CA ALA A 131 1.86 4.32 6.18
C ALA A 131 0.82 3.65 5.28
N ARG A 132 0.58 4.23 4.10
CA ARG A 132 -0.31 3.63 3.12
C ARG A 132 0.19 2.27 2.67
N SER A 133 1.49 2.03 2.50
CA SER A 133 2.00 0.71 2.07
C SER A 133 1.87 -0.40 3.13
N TYR A 134 1.51 -0.11 4.38
CA TYR A 134 1.41 -1.13 5.44
C TYR A 134 0.37 -2.23 5.13
N HIS A 135 -0.69 -1.96 4.38
CA HIS A 135 -1.68 -2.99 4.04
C HIS A 135 -1.10 -4.12 3.18
N HIS A 136 -0.05 -3.86 2.41
CA HIS A 136 0.67 -4.90 1.67
C HIS A 136 1.64 -5.70 2.56
N LEU A 137 2.11 -5.09 3.65
CA LEU A 137 3.01 -5.75 4.61
C LEU A 137 2.22 -6.64 5.57
N PHE A 138 1.03 -6.21 5.97
CA PHE A 138 0.17 -6.91 6.94
C PHE A 138 -1.29 -6.88 6.47
N PRO A 139 -1.66 -7.72 5.47
CA PRO A 139 -3.04 -7.82 5.06
C PRO A 139 -3.93 -8.33 6.22
N PRO A 140 -5.20 -7.92 6.30
CA PRO A 140 -6.12 -8.46 7.29
C PRO A 140 -6.37 -9.95 7.03
N ASP A 141 -6.53 -10.72 8.12
CA ASP A 141 -6.89 -12.13 8.03
C ASP A 141 -8.31 -12.28 7.50
N ARG A 142 -8.51 -13.27 6.62
CA ARG A 142 -9.81 -13.62 6.07
C ARG A 142 -10.79 -13.96 7.19
N TYR A 143 -12.02 -13.48 7.05
CA TYR A 143 -13.09 -13.85 7.96
C TYR A 143 -13.52 -15.29 7.72
N ARG A 144 -13.88 -15.97 8.80
CA ARG A 144 -14.43 -17.33 8.75
C ARG A 144 -15.88 -17.26 8.33
N GLU A 145 -16.20 -17.94 7.24
CA GLU A 145 -17.57 -18.09 6.77
C GLU A 145 -18.31 -19.11 7.63
N MET A 146 -19.48 -18.72 8.14
CA MET A 146 -20.36 -19.54 8.94
C MET A 146 -21.81 -19.41 8.46
N LEU A 147 -22.62 -20.45 8.69
CA LEU A 147 -24.03 -20.38 8.37
C LEU A 147 -24.81 -19.66 9.47
N THR A 148 -25.82 -18.88 9.07
CA THR A 148 -26.73 -18.21 10.01
C THR A 148 -27.45 -19.22 10.93
N SER A 149 -27.67 -20.46 10.47
CA SER A 149 -28.25 -21.55 11.27
C SER A 149 -27.37 -22.03 12.42
N ASP A 150 -26.05 -21.92 12.29
CA ASP A 150 -25.08 -22.41 13.28
C ASP A 150 -24.88 -21.40 14.41
N ILE A 151 -25.35 -20.17 14.19
CA ILE A 151 -25.29 -19.08 15.14
C ILE A 151 -26.55 -19.17 16.03
N LEU A 152 -26.39 -19.77 17.21
CA LEU A 152 -27.41 -19.85 18.27
C LEU A 152 -27.72 -18.44 18.83
N SER A 153 -28.50 -17.64 18.11
CA SER A 153 -28.96 -16.31 18.54
C SER A 153 -30.48 -16.31 18.69
N ASP A 154 -30.97 -15.80 19.82
CA ASP A 154 -32.41 -15.65 20.14
C ASP A 154 -33.04 -14.41 19.45
N GLY A 155 -32.47 -13.99 18.31
CA GLY A 155 -32.83 -12.74 17.64
C GLY A 155 -32.11 -12.51 16.29
N PRO A 156 -32.43 -11.42 15.58
CA PRO A 156 -31.86 -11.11 14.27
C PRO A 156 -30.35 -10.88 14.35
N VAL A 157 -29.60 -11.49 13.44
CA VAL A 157 -28.14 -11.34 13.36
C VAL A 157 -27.82 -10.05 12.62
N CYS A 158 -27.31 -9.05 13.32
CA CYS A 158 -26.90 -7.79 12.73
C CYS A 158 -25.39 -7.74 12.46
N CYS A 159 -25.00 -7.10 11.36
CA CYS A 159 -23.61 -6.82 11.04
C CYS A 159 -23.04 -5.74 11.96
N TYR A 160 -21.84 -5.94 12.49
CA TYR A 160 -21.16 -5.00 13.39
C TYR A 160 -20.82 -3.67 12.71
N ALA A 161 -20.42 -3.68 11.43
CA ALA A 161 -19.96 -2.48 10.72
C ALA A 161 -21.09 -1.60 10.19
N CYS A 162 -22.05 -2.16 9.43
CA CYS A 162 -23.15 -1.41 8.83
C CYS A 162 -24.45 -1.41 9.66
N HIS A 163 -24.48 -2.11 10.79
CA HIS A 163 -25.65 -2.27 11.66
C HIS A 163 -26.93 -2.76 10.98
N THR A 164 -26.79 -3.40 9.81
CA THR A 164 -27.90 -3.96 9.03
C THR A 164 -28.09 -5.44 9.39
N GLU A 165 -29.32 -5.91 9.39
CA GLU A 165 -29.66 -7.33 9.56
C GLU A 165 -29.13 -8.16 8.38
N ILE A 166 -28.48 -9.27 8.69
CA ILE A 166 -27.92 -10.18 7.70
C ILE A 166 -29.01 -11.17 7.30
N LEU A 167 -29.59 -10.97 6.11
CA LEU A 167 -30.61 -11.86 5.54
C LEU A 167 -30.01 -13.04 4.77
N ASP A 168 -28.72 -12.94 4.43
CA ASP A 168 -28.01 -13.99 3.73
C ASP A 168 -27.75 -15.21 4.62
N PRO A 169 -27.63 -16.42 4.02
CA PRO A 169 -27.32 -17.63 4.76
C PRO A 169 -25.88 -17.67 5.29
N HIS A 170 -25.00 -16.81 4.77
CA HIS A 170 -23.59 -16.73 5.15
C HIS A 170 -23.31 -15.51 6.00
N VAL A 171 -22.61 -15.72 7.11
CA VAL A 171 -22.12 -14.70 8.04
C VAL A 171 -20.62 -14.82 8.13
N TYR A 172 -19.92 -13.69 8.03
CA TYR A 172 -18.47 -13.63 8.09
C TYR A 172 -18.03 -13.22 9.48
N VAL A 173 -17.24 -14.05 10.16
CA VAL A 173 -16.80 -13.83 11.54
C VAL A 173 -15.30 -13.62 11.58
N CYS A 174 -14.86 -12.55 12.24
CA CYS A 174 -13.43 -12.30 12.44
C CYS A 174 -12.86 -13.16 13.57
N ASP A 175 -11.81 -13.95 13.30
CA ASP A 175 -11.19 -14.85 14.28
C ASP A 175 -10.53 -14.12 15.48
N LYS A 176 -10.25 -12.81 15.35
CA LYS A 176 -9.60 -12.01 16.39
C LYS A 176 -10.58 -11.37 17.36
N CYS A 177 -11.59 -10.68 16.84
CA CYS A 177 -12.56 -9.95 17.65
C CYS A 177 -13.93 -10.63 17.77
N GLU A 178 -14.11 -11.78 17.10
CA GLU A 178 -15.32 -12.61 17.08
C GLU A 178 -16.59 -11.85 16.68
N GLN A 179 -16.43 -10.72 15.98
CA GLN A 179 -17.53 -9.89 15.49
C GLN A 179 -18.05 -10.43 14.15
N LYS A 180 -19.35 -10.22 13.91
CA LYS A 180 -20.09 -10.70 12.74
C LYS A 180 -20.22 -9.60 11.69
N PHE A 181 -19.99 -9.94 10.42
CA PHE A 181 -20.02 -9.04 9.28
C PHE A 181 -20.86 -9.64 8.14
N CYS A 182 -21.51 -8.78 7.35
CA CYS A 182 -22.14 -9.18 6.08
C CYS A 182 -21.10 -9.27 4.95
N LEU A 183 -21.49 -9.84 3.81
CA LEU A 183 -20.63 -9.97 2.62
C LEU A 183 -20.06 -8.62 2.16
N ASP A 184 -20.89 -7.59 2.06
CA ASP A 184 -20.44 -6.27 1.61
C ASP A 184 -19.40 -5.66 2.54
N CYS A 185 -19.56 -5.85 3.85
CA CYS A 185 -18.59 -5.37 4.83
C CYS A 185 -17.30 -6.18 4.81
N ASP A 186 -17.38 -7.50 4.56
CA ASP A 186 -16.21 -8.35 4.37
C ASP A 186 -15.39 -7.89 3.14
N LEU A 187 -16.04 -7.71 2.00
CA LEU A 187 -15.41 -7.20 0.77
C LEU A 187 -14.80 -5.81 0.99
N PHE A 188 -15.57 -4.88 1.58
CA PHE A 188 -15.08 -3.53 1.85
C PHE A 188 -13.86 -3.52 2.78
N THR A 189 -13.84 -4.39 3.79
CA THR A 189 -12.71 -4.53 4.69
C THR A 189 -11.47 -5.08 3.99
N HIS A 190 -11.61 -6.07 3.12
CA HIS A 190 -10.46 -6.71 2.47
C HIS A 190 -9.92 -5.95 1.25
N GLU A 191 -10.76 -5.17 0.55
CA GLU A 191 -10.35 -4.47 -0.67
C GLU A 191 -10.03 -2.98 -0.46
N THR A 192 -10.73 -2.32 0.47
CA THR A 192 -10.64 -0.86 0.62
C THR A 192 -10.04 -0.45 1.96
N LEU A 193 -10.64 -0.92 3.07
CA LEU A 193 -10.25 -0.46 4.40
C LEU A 193 -8.95 -1.10 4.88
N HIS A 194 -8.67 -2.33 4.43
CA HIS A 194 -7.53 -3.16 4.83
C HIS A 194 -7.34 -3.28 6.35
N SER A 195 -8.42 -3.16 7.12
CA SER A 195 -8.43 -3.24 8.58
C SER A 195 -9.81 -3.64 9.07
N CYS A 196 -9.86 -4.57 10.03
CA CYS A 196 -11.11 -5.01 10.65
C CYS A 196 -11.65 -3.92 11.60
N PRO A 197 -12.87 -3.38 11.37
CA PRO A 197 -13.47 -2.37 12.24
C PRO A 197 -13.58 -2.83 13.70
N GLY A 198 -13.94 -4.10 13.92
CA GLY A 198 -14.05 -4.67 15.27
C GLY A 198 -12.70 -4.67 16.00
N CYS A 199 -11.63 -5.14 15.35
CA CYS A 199 -10.29 -5.13 15.94
C CYS A 199 -9.79 -3.71 16.23
N ALA A 200 -10.11 -2.74 15.37
CA ALA A 200 -9.75 -1.34 15.58
C ALA A 200 -10.48 -0.72 16.79
N SER A 201 -11.71 -1.14 17.07
CA SER A 201 -12.49 -0.63 18.21
C SER A 201 -12.03 -1.18 19.57
N PHE A 202 -11.50 -2.40 19.64
CA PHE A 202 -11.03 -3.00 20.89
C PHE A 202 -9.54 -2.69 21.16
N ARG A 203 -9.26 -1.75 22.07
CA ARG A 203 -7.88 -1.33 22.46
C ARG A 203 -6.95 -2.48 22.86
N ASN A 204 -7.47 -3.58 23.42
CA ASN A 204 -6.64 -4.72 23.83
C ASN A 204 -6.06 -5.51 22.65
N LEU A 205 -6.67 -5.46 21.46
CA LEU A 205 -6.16 -6.14 20.25
C LEU A 205 -5.22 -5.27 19.40
N GLN A 206 -5.21 -3.95 19.60
CA GLN A 206 -4.29 -3.04 18.91
C GLN A 206 -2.82 -3.34 19.27
N ASN A 207 -2.55 -3.82 20.49
CA ASN A 207 -1.21 -4.23 20.91
C ASN A 207 -0.71 -5.51 20.22
N VAL A 208 -1.60 -6.39 19.75
CA VAL A 208 -1.22 -7.66 19.09
C VAL A 208 -0.80 -7.43 17.64
N GLN A 209 -1.36 -6.44 16.95
CA GLN A 209 -0.89 -6.03 15.62
C GLN A 209 0.49 -5.36 15.65
N ALA A 210 0.84 -4.69 16.76
CA ALA A 210 2.15 -4.08 16.95
C ALA A 210 3.26 -5.08 17.36
N THR A 211 2.91 -6.25 17.91
CA THR A 211 3.88 -7.29 18.30
C THR A 211 4.11 -8.33 17.20
N ALA A 212 3.11 -8.62 16.36
CA ALA A 212 3.27 -9.47 15.17
C ALA A 212 4.14 -8.82 14.07
N SER A 213 4.46 -7.53 14.20
CA SER A 213 5.36 -6.80 13.30
C SER A 213 6.84 -6.87 13.71
N VAL A 214 7.19 -7.62 14.77
CA VAL A 214 8.58 -7.71 15.32
C VAL A 214 9.14 -9.15 15.30
N THR A 215 8.38 -10.14 14.85
CA THR A 215 8.85 -11.54 14.66
C THR A 215 8.70 -11.96 13.22
#